data_AF-A0A4P7UFC0-F1
#
_entry.id   AF-A0A4P7UFC0-F1
#
_cell.length_a   1.000
_cell.length_b   1.000
_cell.length_c   1.000
_cell.angle_alpha   90.00
_cell.angle_beta   90.00
_cell.angle_gamma   90.00
#
_symmetry.space_group_name_H-M   'P 1'
#
loop_
_entity.id
_entity.type
_entity.pdbx_description
1 polymer ?
#
loop_
_entity_poly.entity_id
_entity_poly.type
_entity_poly.pdbx_seq_one_letter_code
_entity_poly.pdbx_strand_id
1 'polypeptide(L)'
;MPYPSKRVWIVGCIALAACVGLAAAGVSYSSQTAFCLSCHEMRVYQDELMLSPHAKDAQGKAIGCSQCHIPSGNLARMLGAKAWMGIKDLWVHNVDGGTDLNRAAMQPIARRFTDDANCRACHKDLTRNAKADGPVSVEGRLAHENYEGKNGQARSGCVGCHRNLAHLPVFDERIPANTKFAQKIKEIRP
;
A
#
# COMPACT_ATOMS: atom_id res chain seq x y z
N MET A 1 16.90 -3.41 48.83
CA MET A 1 16.91 -4.23 47.60
C MET A 1 18.32 -4.18 47.02
N PRO A 2 19.06 -5.30 46.93
CA PRO A 2 20.39 -5.28 46.34
C PRO A 2 20.27 -4.93 44.85
N TYR A 3 21.07 -3.96 44.39
CA TYR A 3 21.11 -3.56 42.98
C TYR A 3 21.48 -4.78 42.11
N PRO A 4 20.82 -5.00 40.96
CA PRO A 4 21.20 -6.09 40.07
C PRO A 4 22.68 -5.97 39.71
N SER A 5 23.43 -7.07 39.79
CA SER A 5 24.86 -7.04 39.44
C SER A 5 25.04 -6.54 38.00
N LYS A 6 26.17 -5.86 37.70
CA LYS A 6 26.47 -5.33 36.36
C LYS A 6 26.27 -6.37 35.25
N ARG A 7 26.49 -7.66 35.54
CA ARG A 7 26.27 -8.79 34.62
C ARG A 7 24.80 -8.96 34.22
N VAL A 8 23.86 -8.79 35.15
CA VAL A 8 22.41 -8.89 34.89
C VAL A 8 21.97 -7.81 33.91
N TRP A 9 22.46 -6.57 34.08
CA TRP A 9 22.18 -5.48 33.16
C TRP A 9 22.76 -5.71 31.77
N ILE A 10 24.01 -6.20 31.68
CA ILE A 10 24.64 -6.53 30.40
C ILE A 10 23.85 -7.60 29.64
N VAL A 11 23.52 -8.71 30.32
CA VAL A 11 22.73 -9.80 29.71
C VAL A 11 21.34 -9.30 29.31
N GLY A 12 20.68 -8.52 30.16
CA GLY A 12 19.37 -7.92 29.87
C GLY A 12 19.39 -7.00 28.64
N CYS A 13 20.41 -6.14 28.52
CA CYS A 13 20.58 -5.27 27.36
C CYS A 13 20.83 -6.06 26.07
N ILE A 14 21.67 -7.10 26.12
CA ILE A 14 21.94 -7.96 24.96
C ILE A 14 20.65 -8.68 24.53
N ALA A 15 19.90 -9.25 25.47
CA ALA A 15 18.64 -9.92 25.19
C ALA A 15 17.61 -8.95 24.58
N LEU A 16 17.46 -7.74 25.13
CA LEU A 16 16.56 -6.73 24.58
C LEU A 16 16.96 -6.33 23.16
N ALA A 17 18.25 -6.07 22.92
CA ALA A 17 18.76 -5.72 21.60
C ALA A 17 18.49 -6.85 20.59
N ALA A 18 18.71 -8.11 20.98
CA ALA A 18 18.39 -9.27 20.15
C ALA A 18 16.89 -9.35 19.83
N CYS A 19 16.01 -9.17 20.82
CA CYS A 19 14.56 -9.18 20.61
C CYS A 19 14.10 -8.06 19.66
N VAL A 20 14.61 -6.84 19.83
CA VAL A 20 14.28 -5.71 18.94
C VAL A 20 14.81 -5.98 17.53
N GLY A 21 16.02 -6.51 17.39
CA GLY A 21 16.59 -6.89 16.10
C GLY A 21 15.76 -7.94 15.37
N LEU A 22 15.34 -9.00 16.07
CA LEU A 22 14.48 -10.05 15.53
C LEU A 22 13.10 -9.50 15.13
N ALA A 23 12.49 -8.65 15.95
CA ALA A 23 11.22 -8.01 15.63
C ALA A 23 11.32 -7.14 14.37
N ALA A 24 12.37 -6.31 14.27
CA ALA A 24 12.61 -5.47 13.11
C ALA A 24 12.83 -6.31 11.83
N ALA A 25 13.61 -7.40 11.93
CA ALA A 25 13.81 -8.33 10.83
C ALA A 25 12.49 -9.00 10.41
N GLY A 26 11.67 -9.44 11.37
CA GLY A 26 10.35 -10.01 11.10
C GLY A 26 9.39 -9.03 10.42
N VAL A 27 9.38 -7.77 10.84
CA VAL A 27 8.61 -6.70 10.19
C VAL A 27 9.10 -6.48 8.75
N SER A 28 10.42 -6.41 8.54
CA SER A 28 10.99 -6.23 7.20
C SER A 28 10.65 -7.41 6.28
N TYR A 29 10.86 -8.64 6.74
CA TYR A 29 10.55 -9.87 5.99
C TYR A 29 9.09 -9.94 5.58
N SER A 30 8.18 -9.75 6.55
CA SER A 30 6.73 -9.78 6.30
C SER A 30 6.21 -8.56 5.54
N SER A 31 7.06 -7.64 5.13
CA SER A 31 6.73 -6.48 4.29
C SER A 31 7.25 -6.62 2.86
N GLN A 32 7.89 -7.75 2.53
CA GLN A 32 8.33 -8.05 1.17
C GLN A 32 7.15 -8.53 0.32
N THR A 33 7.17 -8.20 -0.97
CA THR A 33 6.18 -8.72 -1.94
C THR A 33 6.14 -10.25 -1.93
N ALA A 34 7.29 -10.93 -1.83
CA ALA A 34 7.33 -12.40 -1.78
C ALA A 34 6.55 -12.98 -0.59
N PHE A 35 6.55 -12.31 0.57
CA PHE A 35 5.73 -12.72 1.71
C PHE A 35 4.24 -12.56 1.41
N CYS A 36 3.82 -11.41 0.84
CA CYS A 36 2.42 -11.19 0.45
C CYS A 36 1.94 -12.26 -0.57
N LEU A 37 2.81 -12.66 -1.50
CA LEU A 37 2.49 -13.67 -2.53
C LEU A 37 2.62 -15.12 -2.06
N SER A 38 2.97 -15.34 -0.79
CA SER A 38 2.90 -16.68 -0.20
C SER A 38 1.47 -17.20 -0.13
N CYS A 39 0.48 -16.30 -0.07
CA CYS A 39 -0.94 -16.61 -0.17
C CYS A 39 -1.43 -16.51 -1.62
N HIS A 40 -2.33 -17.42 -2.02
CA HIS A 40 -2.75 -17.55 -3.42
C HIS A 40 -3.71 -16.42 -3.83
N GLU A 41 -4.54 -15.94 -2.91
CA GLU A 41 -5.49 -14.84 -3.09
C GLU A 41 -4.82 -13.51 -3.45
N MET A 42 -3.52 -13.35 -3.13
CA MET A 42 -2.77 -12.13 -3.43
C MET A 42 -2.22 -12.08 -4.86
N ARG A 43 -2.11 -13.24 -5.55
CA ARG A 43 -1.53 -13.33 -6.90
C ARG A 43 -2.33 -12.52 -7.92
N VAL A 44 -3.65 -12.51 -7.77
CA VAL A 44 -4.55 -11.75 -8.65
C VAL A 44 -4.20 -10.25 -8.65
N TYR A 45 -3.88 -9.71 -7.48
CA TYR A 45 -3.55 -8.31 -7.30
C TYR A 45 -2.13 -7.99 -7.78
N GLN A 46 -1.21 -8.96 -7.73
CA GLN A 46 0.14 -8.81 -8.28
C GLN A 46 0.11 -8.65 -9.80
N ASP A 47 -0.64 -9.49 -10.52
CA ASP A 47 -0.67 -9.35 -11.98
C ASP A 47 -1.31 -8.02 -12.39
N GLU A 48 -2.37 -7.60 -11.68
CA GLU A 48 -2.99 -6.29 -11.89
C GLU A 48 -1.99 -5.15 -11.65
N LEU A 49 -1.24 -5.21 -10.55
CA LEU A 49 -0.21 -4.22 -10.24
C LEU A 49 0.85 -4.15 -11.35
N MET A 50 1.31 -5.31 -11.85
CA MET A 50 2.30 -5.39 -12.92
C MET A 50 1.82 -4.81 -14.25
N LEU A 51 0.52 -4.79 -14.50
CA LEU A 51 -0.08 -4.21 -15.71
C LEU A 51 -0.49 -2.74 -15.53
N SER A 52 -0.53 -2.27 -14.28
CA SER A 52 -0.94 -0.92 -13.92
C SER A 52 0.16 0.13 -14.18
N PRO A 53 -0.19 1.43 -14.12
CA PRO A 53 0.79 2.51 -14.09
C PRO A 53 1.76 2.45 -12.90
N HIS A 54 1.45 1.70 -11.85
CA HIS A 54 2.27 1.53 -10.65
C HIS A 54 3.11 0.25 -10.66
N ALA A 55 3.32 -0.38 -11.82
CA ALA A 55 4.19 -1.55 -11.90
C ALA A 55 5.65 -1.21 -11.54
N LYS A 56 6.10 0.00 -11.90
CA LYS A 56 7.46 0.48 -11.71
C LYS A 56 7.48 1.94 -11.30
N ASP A 57 8.49 2.33 -10.53
CA ASP A 57 8.75 3.73 -10.21
C ASP A 57 9.43 4.48 -11.38
N ALA A 58 9.69 5.78 -11.19
CA ALA A 58 10.32 6.63 -12.18
C ALA A 58 11.76 6.19 -12.56
N GLN A 59 12.40 5.38 -11.71
CA GLN A 59 13.72 4.80 -11.96
C GLN A 59 13.63 3.40 -12.59
N GLY A 60 12.42 2.90 -12.86
CA GLY A 60 12.18 1.59 -13.46
C GLY A 60 12.26 0.41 -12.48
N LYS A 61 12.36 0.67 -11.17
CA LYS A 61 12.34 -0.37 -10.13
C LYS A 61 10.90 -0.80 -9.84
N ALA A 62 10.68 -2.09 -9.66
CA ALA A 62 9.37 -2.63 -9.34
C ALA A 62 8.83 -2.05 -8.01
N ILE A 63 7.58 -1.60 -8.03
CA ILE A 63 6.88 -1.16 -6.82
C ILE A 63 6.31 -2.40 -6.13
N GLY A 64 6.58 -2.54 -4.84
CA GLY A 64 6.10 -3.62 -3.99
C GLY A 64 4.82 -3.28 -3.21
N CYS A 65 4.14 -4.31 -2.71
CA CYS A 65 2.84 -4.20 -2.04
C CYS A 65 2.90 -3.24 -0.83
N SER A 66 3.97 -3.35 -0.03
CA SER A 66 4.13 -2.58 1.21
C SER A 66 4.32 -1.09 0.97
N GLN A 67 4.78 -0.67 -0.21
CA GLN A 67 4.96 0.74 -0.52
C GLN A 67 3.64 1.51 -0.59
N CYS A 68 2.51 0.81 -0.77
CA CYS A 68 1.17 1.42 -0.73
C CYS A 68 0.35 0.93 0.46
N HIS A 69 0.44 -0.35 0.82
CA HIS A 69 -0.45 -0.98 1.82
C HIS A 69 0.03 -0.87 3.27
N ILE A 70 1.31 -0.59 3.52
CA ILE A 70 1.84 -0.43 4.87
C ILE A 70 2.03 1.07 5.15
N PRO A 71 1.34 1.66 6.14
CA PRO A 71 1.50 3.09 6.44
C PRO A 71 2.96 3.45 6.73
N SER A 72 3.50 4.41 5.98
CA SER A 72 4.82 4.99 6.22
C SER A 72 4.68 6.31 6.97
N GLY A 73 5.31 6.45 8.13
CA GLY A 73 5.39 7.72 8.85
C GLY A 73 5.26 7.64 10.38
N ASN A 74 4.56 6.64 10.91
CA ASN A 74 4.47 6.43 12.35
C ASN A 74 4.61 4.94 12.69
N LEU A 75 5.62 4.60 13.51
CA LEU A 75 5.93 3.22 13.85
C LEU A 75 4.77 2.50 14.53
N ALA A 76 4.09 3.15 15.49
CA ALA A 76 2.96 2.55 16.19
C ALA A 76 1.76 2.31 15.25
N ARG A 77 1.46 3.27 14.38
CA ARG A 77 0.43 3.14 13.33
C ARG A 77 0.77 2.01 12.37
N MET A 78 2.03 1.94 11.92
CA MET A 78 2.51 0.89 11.02
C MET A 78 2.37 -0.50 11.65
N LEU A 79 2.88 -0.67 12.87
CA LEU A 79 2.80 -1.95 13.60
C LEU A 79 1.34 -2.34 13.89
N GLY A 80 0.51 -1.39 14.34
CA GLY A 80 -0.90 -1.62 14.60
C GLY A 80 -1.69 -2.00 13.34
N ALA A 81 -1.48 -1.28 12.24
CA ALA A 81 -2.12 -1.59 10.96
C ALA A 81 -1.68 -2.96 10.44
N LYS A 82 -0.37 -3.25 10.51
CA LYS A 82 0.20 -4.53 10.08
C LYS A 82 -0.35 -5.70 10.90
N ALA A 83 -0.44 -5.57 12.22
CA ALA A 83 -1.01 -6.59 13.10
C ALA A 83 -2.50 -6.81 12.79
N TRP A 84 -3.29 -5.72 12.72
CA TRP A 84 -4.73 -5.82 12.45
C TRP A 84 -5.04 -6.43 11.09
N MET A 85 -4.42 -5.91 10.02
CA MET A 85 -4.62 -6.42 8.67
C MET A 85 -4.12 -7.85 8.53
N GLY A 86 -2.94 -8.17 9.07
CA GLY A 86 -2.39 -9.53 9.03
C GLY A 86 -3.29 -10.56 9.74
N ILE A 87 -3.86 -10.22 10.91
CA ILE A 87 -4.81 -11.09 11.61
C ILE A 87 -6.08 -11.28 10.78
N LYS A 88 -6.62 -10.20 10.20
CA LYS A 88 -7.80 -10.25 9.35
C LYS A 88 -7.57 -11.13 8.12
N ASP A 89 -6.43 -10.95 7.44
CA ASP A 89 -6.08 -11.69 6.24
C ASP A 89 -5.91 -13.18 6.55
N LEU A 90 -5.24 -13.52 7.65
CA LEU A 90 -5.16 -14.91 8.14
C LEU A 90 -6.54 -15.49 8.43
N TRP A 91 -7.44 -14.72 9.06
CA TRP A 91 -8.79 -15.20 9.34
C TRP A 91 -9.57 -15.49 8.05
N VAL A 92 -9.58 -14.56 7.10
CA VAL A 92 -10.26 -14.75 5.80
C VAL A 92 -9.65 -15.95 5.04
N HIS A 93 -8.33 -16.08 5.04
CA HIS A 93 -7.65 -17.20 4.39
C HIS A 93 -8.07 -18.56 4.98
N ASN A 94 -8.11 -18.68 6.30
CA ASN A 94 -8.39 -19.95 6.97
C ASN A 94 -9.88 -20.29 7.03
N VAL A 95 -10.77 -19.30 7.08
CA VAL A 95 -12.22 -19.51 7.23
C VAL A 95 -12.94 -19.51 5.88
N ASP A 96 -12.65 -18.53 5.03
CA ASP A 96 -13.34 -18.34 3.74
C ASP A 96 -12.53 -18.88 2.54
N GLY A 97 -11.32 -19.39 2.80
CA GLY A 97 -10.43 -19.95 1.78
C GLY A 97 -9.76 -18.91 0.87
N GLY A 98 -10.11 -17.62 0.96
CA GLY A 98 -9.50 -16.54 0.19
C GLY A 98 -9.88 -16.48 -1.30
N THR A 99 -10.81 -17.33 -1.78
CA THR A 99 -11.08 -17.48 -3.21
C THR A 99 -12.12 -16.50 -3.78
N ASP A 100 -13.06 -16.01 -2.98
CA ASP A 100 -14.14 -15.10 -3.41
C ASP A 100 -14.18 -13.81 -2.58
N LEU A 101 -13.09 -13.04 -2.64
CA LEU A 101 -13.02 -11.78 -1.92
C LEU A 101 -13.98 -10.76 -2.53
N ASN A 102 -14.93 -10.26 -1.73
CA ASN A 102 -15.90 -9.25 -2.16
C ASN A 102 -15.24 -7.88 -2.43
N ARG A 103 -14.72 -7.70 -3.65
CA ARG A 103 -14.01 -6.48 -4.07
C ARG A 103 -14.90 -5.24 -4.03
N ALA A 104 -16.20 -5.39 -4.26
CA ALA A 104 -17.15 -4.28 -4.17
C ALA A 104 -17.27 -3.75 -2.73
N ALA A 105 -17.28 -4.63 -1.73
CA ALA A 105 -17.28 -4.25 -0.33
C ALA A 105 -15.92 -3.71 0.15
N MET A 106 -14.82 -4.28 -0.35
CA MET A 106 -13.46 -3.88 0.04
C MET A 106 -13.01 -2.54 -0.56
N GLN A 107 -13.38 -2.25 -1.81
CA GLN A 107 -12.91 -1.05 -2.52
C GLN A 107 -13.15 0.28 -1.77
N PRO A 108 -14.34 0.59 -1.23
CA PRO A 108 -14.55 1.84 -0.49
C PRO A 108 -13.73 1.91 0.80
N ILE A 109 -13.46 0.76 1.43
CA ILE A 109 -12.61 0.65 2.62
C ILE A 109 -11.16 0.93 2.21
N ALA A 110 -10.65 0.26 1.17
CA ALA A 110 -9.30 0.47 0.66
C ALA A 110 -9.03 1.95 0.31
N ARG A 111 -10.01 2.64 -0.26
CA ARG A 111 -9.93 4.09 -0.58
C ARG A 111 -9.82 4.99 0.66
N ARG A 112 -10.23 4.53 1.84
CA ARG A 112 -10.13 5.30 3.09
C ARG A 112 -8.88 4.95 3.89
N PHE A 113 -8.42 3.71 3.79
CA PHE A 113 -7.30 3.19 4.59
C PHE A 113 -5.94 3.29 3.91
N THR A 114 -5.88 3.51 2.58
CA THR A 114 -4.60 3.76 1.92
C THR A 114 -4.05 5.10 2.38
N ASP A 115 -2.83 5.09 2.90
CA ASP A 115 -2.20 6.28 3.49
C ASP A 115 -1.68 7.20 2.40
N ASP A 116 -2.14 8.45 2.35
CA ASP A 116 -1.64 9.42 1.39
C ASP A 116 -0.14 9.71 1.56
N ALA A 117 0.41 9.49 2.76
CA ALA A 117 1.86 9.59 2.99
C ALA A 117 2.65 8.63 2.08
N ASN A 118 2.09 7.46 1.77
CA ASN A 118 2.69 6.50 0.85
C ASN A 118 2.67 7.01 -0.59
N CYS A 119 1.59 7.67 -1.02
CA CYS A 119 1.52 8.33 -2.32
C CYS A 119 2.57 9.44 -2.40
N ARG A 120 2.65 10.29 -1.37
CA ARG A 120 3.56 11.44 -1.29
C ARG A 120 5.03 11.06 -1.13
N ALA A 121 5.34 9.82 -0.74
CA ALA A 121 6.72 9.32 -0.71
C ALA A 121 7.38 9.36 -2.10
N CYS A 122 6.59 9.10 -3.16
CA CYS A 122 7.03 9.20 -4.55
C CYS A 122 6.49 10.45 -5.26
N HIS A 123 5.22 10.80 -5.05
CA HIS A 123 4.58 12.00 -5.62
C HIS A 123 4.78 13.23 -4.72
N LYS A 124 6.03 13.68 -4.62
CA LYS A 124 6.41 14.82 -3.77
C LYS A 124 5.92 16.15 -4.32
N ASP A 125 6.02 16.34 -5.64
CA ASP A 125 5.56 17.54 -6.33
C ASP A 125 4.27 17.24 -7.09
N LEU A 126 3.13 17.70 -6.54
CA LEU A 126 1.82 17.51 -7.14
C LEU A 126 1.56 18.43 -8.34
N THR A 127 2.45 19.36 -8.65
CA THR A 127 2.31 20.20 -9.86
C THR A 127 2.82 19.49 -11.10
N ARG A 128 3.54 18.37 -10.94
CA ARG A 128 4.11 17.58 -12.02
C ARG A 128 3.33 16.30 -12.27
N ASN A 129 3.31 15.87 -13.53
CA ASN A 129 2.71 14.61 -13.91
C ASN A 129 3.51 13.42 -13.33
N ALA A 130 2.95 12.21 -13.41
CA ALA A 130 3.55 11.01 -12.82
C ALA A 130 4.92 10.63 -13.42
N LYS A 131 5.23 11.06 -14.65
CA LYS A 131 6.54 10.85 -15.29
C LYS A 131 7.58 11.91 -14.88
N ALA A 132 7.14 12.93 -14.14
CA ALA A 132 7.92 14.09 -13.77
C ALA A 132 8.56 14.83 -14.96
N ASP A 133 8.05 14.66 -16.18
CA ASP A 133 8.57 15.27 -17.41
C ASP A 133 7.81 16.56 -17.79
N GLY A 134 6.69 16.85 -17.14
CA GLY A 134 5.89 18.05 -17.38
C GLY A 134 4.88 18.33 -16.27
N PRO A 135 4.13 19.43 -16.38
CA PRO A 135 3.09 19.76 -15.41
C PRO A 135 1.88 18.81 -15.53
N VAL A 136 1.08 18.73 -14.46
CA VAL A 136 -0.30 18.21 -14.56
C VAL A 136 -1.18 19.16 -15.38
N SER A 137 -2.37 18.70 -15.79
CA SER A 137 -3.35 19.58 -16.42
C SER A 137 -3.79 20.71 -15.48
N VAL A 138 -4.41 21.75 -16.02
CA VAL A 138 -4.91 22.88 -15.21
C VAL A 138 -5.91 22.38 -14.18
N GLU A 139 -6.81 21.47 -14.56
CA GLU A 139 -7.80 20.85 -13.69
C GLU A 139 -7.13 20.00 -12.60
N GLY A 140 -6.09 19.23 -12.97
CA GLY A 140 -5.31 18.43 -12.02
C GLY A 140 -4.61 19.30 -10.98
N ARG A 141 -4.01 20.42 -11.41
CA ARG A 141 -3.39 21.39 -10.50
C ARG A 141 -4.41 21.98 -9.52
N LEU A 142 -5.58 22.42 -10.02
CA LEU A 142 -6.64 22.96 -9.17
C LEU A 142 -7.15 21.92 -8.17
N ALA A 143 -7.28 20.65 -8.59
CA ALA A 143 -7.69 19.56 -7.70
C ALA A 143 -6.63 19.27 -6.61
N HIS A 144 -5.35 19.29 -6.96
CA HIS A 144 -4.26 19.13 -5.99
C HIS A 144 -4.16 20.33 -5.03
N GLU A 145 -4.36 21.55 -5.50
CA GLU A 145 -4.47 22.73 -4.63
C GLU A 145 -5.65 22.60 -3.66
N ASN A 146 -6.77 22.00 -4.07
CA ASN A 146 -7.92 21.75 -3.21
C ASN A 146 -7.62 20.70 -2.14
N TYR A 147 -6.89 19.64 -2.53
CA TYR A 147 -6.36 18.63 -1.62
C TYR A 147 -5.39 19.23 -0.59
N GLU A 148 -4.51 20.14 -1.03
CA GLU A 148 -3.53 20.82 -0.17
C GLU A 148 -4.14 21.97 0.64
N GLY A 149 -5.45 22.22 0.57
CA GLY A 149 -6.11 23.26 1.36
C GLY A 149 -5.97 24.68 0.80
N LYS A 150 -5.42 24.85 -0.41
CA LYS A 150 -5.07 26.16 -1.00
C LYS A 150 -6.24 26.89 -1.65
N ASN A 151 -7.17 26.16 -2.26
CA ASN A 151 -8.33 26.72 -2.98
C ASN A 151 -9.67 26.07 -2.57
N GLY A 152 -9.69 25.45 -1.39
CA GLY A 152 -10.82 24.70 -0.84
C GLY A 152 -10.32 23.59 0.07
N GLN A 153 -11.19 22.67 0.47
CA GLN A 153 -10.81 21.52 1.29
C GLN A 153 -11.41 20.24 0.74
N ALA A 154 -10.56 19.40 0.13
CA ALA A 154 -10.98 18.13 -0.42
C ALA A 154 -11.49 17.20 0.69
N ARG A 155 -12.56 16.46 0.40
CA ARG A 155 -13.11 15.42 1.30
C ARG A 155 -12.56 14.03 1.02
N SER A 156 -11.61 13.91 0.09
CA SER A 156 -11.06 12.63 -0.38
C SER A 156 -9.55 12.71 -0.44
N GLY A 157 -8.89 11.65 0.02
CA GLY A 157 -7.45 11.45 -0.17
C GLY A 157 -7.10 11.09 -1.61
N CYS A 158 -5.82 10.79 -1.85
CA CYS A 158 -5.28 10.52 -3.18
C CYS A 158 -6.08 9.43 -3.91
N VAL A 159 -6.29 8.28 -3.27
CA VAL A 159 -7.01 7.13 -3.85
C VAL A 159 -8.52 7.32 -3.99
N GLY A 160 -9.09 8.34 -3.34
CA GLY A 160 -10.50 8.70 -3.54
C GLY A 160 -10.73 9.31 -4.94
N CYS A 161 -9.77 10.11 -5.40
CA CYS A 161 -9.77 10.69 -6.74
C CYS A 161 -9.10 9.75 -7.76
N HIS A 162 -7.89 9.27 -7.46
CA HIS A 162 -7.10 8.36 -8.29
C HIS A 162 -7.53 6.90 -8.09
N ARG A 163 -8.70 6.56 -8.62
CA ARG A 163 -9.28 5.22 -8.49
C ARG A 163 -8.59 4.23 -9.43
N ASN A 164 -8.58 2.96 -9.04
CA ASN A 164 -8.14 1.81 -9.84
C ASN A 164 -6.72 1.97 -10.41
N LEU A 165 -5.85 2.60 -9.64
CA LEU A 165 -4.47 2.94 -10.02
C LEU A 165 -3.51 1.73 -10.09
N ALA A 166 -3.85 0.65 -9.39
CA ALA A 166 -3.05 -0.58 -9.27
C ALA A 166 -3.90 -1.84 -9.41
N HIS A 167 -5.15 -1.80 -8.93
CA HIS A 167 -6.07 -2.92 -8.93
C HIS A 167 -7.37 -2.51 -9.59
N LEU A 168 -7.83 -3.29 -10.57
CA LEU A 168 -9.02 -2.98 -11.36
C LEU A 168 -10.04 -4.12 -11.20
N PRO A 169 -11.12 -3.91 -10.43
CA PRO A 169 -12.18 -4.89 -10.36
C PRO A 169 -13.03 -4.88 -11.64
N VAL A 170 -13.57 -6.06 -12.00
CA VAL A 170 -14.36 -6.28 -13.23
C VAL A 170 -15.47 -5.26 -13.40
N PHE A 171 -16.19 -4.92 -12.34
CA PHE A 171 -17.30 -3.96 -12.42
C PHE A 171 -16.84 -2.57 -12.87
N ASP A 172 -15.61 -2.15 -12.58
CA ASP A 172 -15.11 -0.82 -12.95
C ASP A 172 -14.42 -0.79 -14.33
N GLU A 173 -14.30 -1.92 -15.02
CA GLU A 173 -13.75 -1.97 -16.39
C GLU A 173 -14.60 -1.17 -17.39
N ARG A 174 -15.90 -1.00 -17.11
CA ARG A 174 -16.83 -0.21 -17.92
C ARG A 174 -16.52 1.28 -17.94
N ILE A 175 -15.70 1.77 -17.00
CA ILE A 175 -15.38 3.19 -16.88
C ILE A 175 -14.39 3.55 -17.99
N PRO A 176 -14.67 4.56 -18.84
CA PRO A 176 -13.80 4.89 -19.99
C PRO A 176 -12.33 5.16 -19.65
N ALA A 177 -12.05 5.71 -18.46
CA ALA A 177 -10.69 5.93 -17.98
C ALA A 177 -9.89 4.62 -17.75
N ASN A 178 -10.59 3.50 -17.52
CA ASN A 178 -9.96 2.21 -17.24
C ASN A 178 -9.78 1.34 -18.49
N THR A 179 -10.30 1.74 -19.66
CA THR A 179 -10.32 0.89 -20.87
C THR A 179 -8.95 0.31 -21.22
N LYS A 180 -7.89 1.11 -21.21
CA LYS A 180 -6.52 0.64 -21.52
C LYS A 180 -6.01 -0.36 -20.48
N PHE A 181 -6.35 -0.16 -19.21
CA PHE A 181 -5.94 -1.08 -18.14
C PHE A 181 -6.74 -2.38 -18.19
N ALA A 182 -8.05 -2.29 -18.42
CA ALA A 182 -8.94 -3.44 -18.61
C ALA A 182 -8.49 -4.31 -19.79
N GLN A 183 -8.10 -3.69 -20.92
CA GLN A 183 -7.58 -4.41 -22.08
C GLN A 183 -6.35 -5.25 -21.73
N LYS A 184 -5.36 -4.67 -21.04
CA LYS A 184 -4.17 -5.41 -20.59
C LYS A 184 -4.51 -6.58 -19.67
N ILE A 185 -5.48 -6.43 -18.79
CA ILE A 185 -5.90 -7.50 -17.88
C ILE A 185 -6.54 -8.65 -18.67
N LYS A 186 -7.37 -8.34 -19.67
CA LYS A 186 -8.02 -9.35 -20.53
C LYS A 186 -7.04 -10.16 -21.36
N GLU A 187 -5.91 -9.57 -21.74
CA GLU A 187 -4.85 -10.29 -22.47
C GLU A 187 -4.23 -11.43 -21.65
N ILE A 188 -4.19 -11.31 -20.31
CA ILE A 188 -3.62 -12.34 -19.42
C ILE A 188 -4.68 -13.21 -18.74
N ARG A 189 -5.94 -12.77 -18.74
CA ARG A 189 -7.10 -13.45 -18.13
C ARG A 189 -8.30 -13.32 -19.07
N PRO A 190 -8.37 -14.13 -20.14
CA PRO A 190 -9.47 -14.10 -21.09
C PRO A 190 -10.81 -14.54 -20.47
#